data_AF-A0A5P9WXE6-F1
#
_entry.id   AF-A0A5P9WXE6-F1
#
_cell.length_a   1.000
_cell.length_b   1.000
_cell.length_c   1.000
_cell.angle_alpha   90.00
_cell.angle_beta   90.00
_cell.angle_gamma   90.00
#
_symmetry.space_group_name_H-M   'P 1'
#
loop_
_entity.id
_entity.type
_entity.pdbx_description
1 polymer ?
#
loop_
_entity_poly.entity_id
_entity_poly.type
_entity_poly.pdbx_seq_one_letter_code
_entity_poly.pdbx_strand_id
1 'polypeptide(L)'
;MRAVRQGRERPLTVHHLNQLLLVCSLVLLIAVAAVRISSRSGLPSLLVYLAIGIAMGQDGIGDIKFDDAELVQVIGYGALVVILAEGGLGTKWKEAKPALPAASALALAGVAVSVGVTATGAHYLTGLEWRQALIIGAVVSSTDAAAVFSVLRRIPLPKRITGTLEAESGFNDAPVVILVVAFSTAGPIEHWYVLIGEIALELAIGAAVGLAVGWLGSWGLKHVALPASGLYPIAVMSIAIAAYAAGAMVHGSGFLAVYLASMVMGNARLPHWPATRGFADGLGWLAQIGMFVLLGLLVTPHELGDDILPALVIGLVLTMVARPLSVVLCLAPFRVPWQEQALMSWAGLRGAVPIILATIPMVEGVAGSHRIFNIVFVLVVVYTLVQGPTLPWLARVLRLGKGDEAADLGIESAPLERLRGHLLSVTIPEGSRMHGVEVNELRLPTGSAVTLIVRDGTSFVPLPTTGLRRGDELLVVATDPVRDAAEARLRAVGHGGKLAGWLGTGGTESARRNRR
;
A
#
# COMPACT_ATOMS: atom_id res chain seq x y z
N MET A 1 -47.82 -25.27 13.95
CA MET A 1 -47.44 -24.65 12.66
C MET A 1 -47.84 -23.18 12.65
N ARG A 2 -46.94 -22.28 13.11
CA ARG A 2 -46.93 -20.82 12.85
C ARG A 2 -45.84 -20.20 13.74
N ALA A 3 -44.59 -20.22 13.27
CA ALA A 3 -43.49 -19.38 13.74
C ALA A 3 -42.22 -19.63 12.91
N VAL A 4 -42.29 -19.41 11.59
CA VAL A 4 -41.08 -19.28 10.75
C VAL A 4 -41.41 -18.24 9.69
N ARG A 5 -40.84 -17.03 9.83
CA ARG A 5 -40.67 -15.93 8.85
C ARG A 5 -40.77 -14.57 9.54
N GLN A 6 -39.72 -14.16 10.25
CA GLN A 6 -39.42 -12.74 10.48
C GLN A 6 -37.91 -12.51 10.37
N GLY A 7 -37.36 -12.80 9.20
CA GLY A 7 -36.16 -12.14 8.67
C GLY A 7 -36.60 -11.34 7.44
N ARG A 8 -37.30 -10.23 7.66
CA ARG A 8 -37.60 -9.28 6.57
C ARG A 8 -36.48 -8.26 6.55
N GLU A 9 -35.64 -8.35 5.53
CA GLU A 9 -34.75 -7.29 5.09
C GLU A 9 -35.49 -5.94 5.19
N ARG A 10 -34.99 -5.05 6.06
CA ARG A 10 -35.52 -3.69 6.15
C ARG A 10 -35.16 -3.01 4.82
N PRO A 11 -36.13 -2.45 4.07
CA PRO A 11 -35.79 -1.76 2.84
C PRO A 11 -34.86 -0.58 3.17
N LEU A 12 -33.72 -0.50 2.48
CA LEU A 12 -32.78 0.61 2.57
C LEU A 12 -33.51 1.91 2.18
N THR A 13 -33.98 2.66 3.17
CA THR A 13 -34.60 3.96 2.92
C THR A 13 -33.51 5.03 2.72
N VAL A 14 -33.84 6.10 2.00
CA VAL A 14 -32.93 7.26 1.82
C VAL A 14 -32.44 7.82 3.16
N HIS A 15 -33.24 7.70 4.22
CA HIS A 15 -32.84 8.10 5.57
C HIS A 15 -31.70 7.22 6.13
N HIS A 16 -31.79 5.90 5.99
CA HIS A 16 -30.71 4.98 6.39
C HIS A 16 -29.46 5.21 5.54
N LEU A 17 -29.62 5.49 4.25
CA LEU A 17 -28.50 5.87 3.38
C LEU A 17 -27.81 7.15 3.89
N ASN A 18 -28.58 8.19 4.24
CA ASN A 18 -28.02 9.45 4.75
C ASN A 18 -27.25 9.23 6.06
N GLN A 19 -27.77 8.40 6.97
CA GLN A 19 -27.10 8.03 8.22
C GLN A 19 -25.81 7.25 7.94
N LEU A 20 -25.86 6.25 7.05
CA LEU A 20 -24.68 5.46 6.66
C LEU A 20 -23.60 6.35 6.04
N LEU A 21 -23.97 7.24 5.10
CA LEU A 21 -23.04 8.17 4.46
C LEU A 21 -22.40 9.12 5.47
N LEU A 22 -23.17 9.61 6.44
CA LEU A 22 -22.65 10.46 7.50
C LEU A 22 -21.62 9.71 8.36
N VAL A 23 -21.94 8.49 8.78
CA VAL A 23 -21.05 7.65 9.59
C VAL A 23 -19.78 7.30 8.82
N CYS A 24 -19.90 6.80 7.59
CA CYS A 24 -18.75 6.45 6.74
C CYS A 24 -17.86 7.67 6.47
N SER A 25 -18.44 8.82 6.16
CA SER A 25 -17.69 10.07 5.96
C SER A 25 -16.95 10.49 7.23
N LEU A 26 -17.63 10.46 8.38
CA LEU A 26 -17.03 10.81 9.66
C LEU A 26 -15.87 9.86 10.03
N VAL A 27 -16.06 8.55 9.85
CA VAL A 27 -15.01 7.53 10.05
C VAL A 27 -13.80 7.83 9.18
N LEU A 28 -14.00 8.09 7.88
CA LEU A 28 -12.91 8.39 6.97
C LEU A 28 -12.18 9.68 7.35
N LEU A 29 -12.91 10.73 7.72
CA LEU A 29 -12.32 12.00 8.17
C LEU A 29 -11.51 11.82 9.47
N ILE A 30 -12.04 11.07 10.44
CA ILE A 30 -11.34 10.74 11.68
C ILE A 30 -10.10 9.89 11.38
N ALA A 31 -10.20 8.89 10.51
CA ALA A 31 -9.07 8.06 10.12
C ALA A 31 -7.96 8.89 9.46
N VAL A 32 -8.30 9.80 8.54
CA VAL A 32 -7.34 10.72 7.92
C VAL A 32 -6.69 11.64 8.96
N ALA A 33 -7.46 12.20 9.90
CA ALA A 33 -6.90 12.99 10.99
C ALA A 33 -5.97 12.16 11.90
N ALA A 34 -6.35 10.91 12.17
CA ALA A 34 -5.60 9.97 12.99
C ALA A 34 -4.22 9.62 12.39
N VAL A 35 -4.09 9.57 11.05
CA VAL A 35 -2.79 9.39 10.37
C VAL A 35 -1.77 10.43 10.82
N ARG A 36 -2.20 11.70 10.94
CA ARG A 36 -1.30 12.79 11.33
C ARG A 36 -0.79 12.60 12.76
N ILE A 37 -1.62 12.08 13.65
CA ILE A 37 -1.26 11.76 15.04
C ILE A 37 -0.33 10.55 15.07
N SER A 38 -0.69 9.47 14.36
CA SER A 38 0.09 8.23 14.28
C SER A 38 1.50 8.45 13.72
N SER A 39 1.67 9.39 12.79
CA SER A 39 2.98 9.71 12.21
C SER A 39 4.04 10.15 13.24
N ARG A 40 3.62 10.51 14.46
CA ARG A 40 4.49 10.91 15.58
C ARG A 40 4.74 9.81 16.61
N SER A 41 3.87 8.82 16.73
CA SER A 41 3.93 7.81 17.81
C SER A 41 4.84 6.62 17.51
N GLY A 42 5.31 6.45 16.27
CA GLY A 42 6.15 5.32 15.86
C GLY A 42 5.40 3.97 15.82
N LEU A 43 4.10 3.97 16.11
CA LEU A 43 3.20 2.83 15.99
C LEU A 43 2.65 2.73 14.56
N PRO A 44 2.36 1.50 14.07
CA PRO A 44 1.64 1.31 12.82
C PRO A 44 0.28 2.02 12.86
N SER A 45 -0.01 2.84 11.85
CA SER A 45 -1.28 3.58 11.72
C SER A 45 -2.50 2.66 11.69
N LEU A 46 -2.28 1.41 11.31
CA LEU A 46 -3.28 0.35 11.22
C LEU A 46 -3.98 0.05 12.54
N LEU A 47 -3.23 0.09 13.65
CA LEU A 47 -3.78 -0.14 14.98
C LEU A 47 -4.76 0.97 15.39
N VAL A 48 -4.56 2.19 14.88
CA VAL A 48 -5.47 3.31 15.18
C VAL A 48 -6.81 3.13 14.48
N TYR A 49 -6.80 2.65 13.23
CA TYR A 49 -8.04 2.34 12.50
C TYR A 49 -8.80 1.19 13.14
N LEU A 50 -8.07 0.16 13.59
CA LEU A 50 -8.65 -0.94 14.33
C LEU A 50 -9.30 -0.47 15.64
N ALA A 51 -8.61 0.39 16.40
CA ALA A 51 -9.14 0.97 17.63
C ALA A 51 -10.39 1.82 17.38
N ILE A 52 -10.45 2.57 16.27
CA ILE A 52 -11.65 3.30 15.85
C ILE A 52 -12.80 2.31 15.59
N GLY A 53 -12.54 1.20 14.88
CA GLY A 53 -13.53 0.14 14.65
C GLY A 53 -14.07 -0.46 15.96
N ILE A 54 -13.18 -0.86 16.87
CA ILE A 54 -13.55 -1.40 18.20
C ILE A 54 -14.37 -0.38 18.99
N ALA A 55 -13.95 0.89 19.00
CA ALA A 55 -14.67 1.95 19.69
C ALA A 55 -16.06 2.25 19.11
N MET A 56 -16.31 1.87 17.85
CA MET A 56 -17.62 1.97 17.22
C MET A 56 -18.48 0.71 17.39
N GLY A 57 -17.86 -0.45 17.62
CA GLY A 57 -18.53 -1.75 17.72
C GLY A 57 -19.36 -1.96 18.98
N GLN A 58 -19.75 -3.22 19.20
CA GLN A 58 -20.75 -3.67 20.17
C GLN A 58 -20.44 -3.35 21.64
N ASP A 59 -19.16 -3.22 22.02
CA ASP A 59 -18.75 -2.82 23.37
C ASP A 59 -18.12 -1.40 23.40
N GLY A 60 -18.22 -0.68 22.27
CA GLY A 60 -17.67 0.64 22.09
C GLY A 60 -18.66 1.77 22.44
N ILE A 61 -18.23 3.00 22.17
CA ILE A 61 -19.05 4.22 22.27
C ILE A 61 -20.21 4.18 21.26
N GLY A 62 -20.05 3.45 20.16
CA GLY A 62 -21.05 3.35 19.09
C GLY A 62 -22.17 2.34 19.32
N ASP A 63 -21.97 1.32 20.17
CA ASP A 63 -22.90 0.17 20.38
C ASP A 63 -23.44 -0.43 19.07
N ILE A 64 -22.61 -0.45 18.02
CA ILE A 64 -22.99 -1.03 16.73
C ILE A 64 -22.78 -2.53 16.81
N LYS A 65 -23.88 -3.28 16.93
CA LYS A 65 -23.87 -4.74 16.83
C LYS A 65 -23.68 -5.15 15.38
N PHE A 66 -22.50 -5.68 15.07
CA PHE A 66 -22.14 -6.12 13.74
C PHE A 66 -21.61 -7.56 13.82
N ASP A 67 -22.41 -8.49 13.35
CA ASP A 67 -22.14 -9.94 13.42
C ASP A 67 -22.37 -10.57 12.04
N ASP A 68 -21.73 -9.99 11.02
CA ASP A 68 -21.82 -10.45 9.63
C ASP A 68 -20.40 -10.74 9.10
N ALA A 69 -19.89 -11.91 9.47
CA ALA A 69 -18.57 -12.37 9.06
C ALA A 69 -18.46 -12.59 7.54
N GLU A 70 -19.56 -12.94 6.87
CA GLU A 70 -19.61 -13.10 5.42
C GLU A 70 -19.43 -11.75 4.72
N LEU A 71 -20.15 -10.72 5.17
CA LEU A 71 -19.98 -9.35 4.66
C LEU A 71 -18.56 -8.83 4.90
N VAL A 72 -17.98 -9.09 6.09
CA VAL A 72 -16.57 -8.72 6.36
C VAL A 72 -15.61 -9.45 5.44
N GLN A 73 -15.82 -10.75 5.21
CA GLN A 73 -14.98 -11.54 4.33
C GLN A 73 -15.02 -10.99 2.90
N VAL A 74 -16.22 -10.74 2.35
CA VAL A 74 -16.40 -10.25 0.98
C VAL A 74 -15.79 -8.86 0.80
N ILE A 75 -16.08 -7.92 1.70
CA ILE A 75 -15.48 -6.58 1.65
C ILE A 75 -13.97 -6.65 1.87
N GLY A 76 -13.52 -7.48 2.81
CA GLY A 76 -12.12 -7.72 3.12
C GLY A 76 -11.34 -8.26 1.93
N TYR A 77 -11.89 -9.21 1.18
CA TYR A 77 -11.29 -9.72 -0.06
C TYR A 77 -11.22 -8.63 -1.13
N GLY A 78 -12.29 -7.86 -1.32
CA GLY A 78 -12.28 -6.73 -2.26
C GLY A 78 -11.20 -5.70 -1.90
N ALA A 79 -11.07 -5.37 -0.62
CA ALA A 79 -10.03 -4.47 -0.14
C ALA A 79 -8.62 -5.08 -0.27
N LEU A 80 -8.45 -6.39 -0.03
CA LEU A 80 -7.17 -7.08 -0.21
C LEU A 80 -6.72 -7.08 -1.68
N VAL A 81 -7.65 -7.27 -2.62
CA VAL A 81 -7.37 -7.15 -4.06
C VAL A 81 -6.82 -5.77 -4.40
N VAL A 82 -7.41 -4.71 -3.86
CA VAL A 82 -6.94 -3.32 -4.07
C VAL A 82 -5.56 -3.10 -3.43
N ILE A 83 -5.34 -3.61 -2.21
CA ILE A 83 -4.05 -3.50 -1.51
C ILE A 83 -2.94 -4.22 -2.28
N LEU A 84 -3.19 -5.45 -2.74
CA LEU A 84 -2.21 -6.21 -3.54
C LEU A 84 -1.98 -5.59 -4.92
N ALA A 85 -3.00 -4.96 -5.51
CA ALA A 85 -2.84 -4.21 -6.75
C ALA A 85 -1.93 -2.99 -6.55
N GLU A 86 -2.15 -2.22 -5.48
CA GLU A 86 -1.31 -1.08 -5.10
C GLU A 86 0.14 -1.52 -4.82
N GLY A 87 0.34 -2.56 -4.01
CA GLY A 87 1.66 -3.10 -3.69
C GLY A 87 2.39 -3.68 -4.92
N GLY A 88 1.66 -4.38 -5.79
CA GLY A 88 2.19 -4.89 -7.06
C GLY A 88 2.65 -3.76 -7.98
N LEU A 89 1.83 -2.72 -8.17
CA LEU A 89 2.20 -1.54 -8.97
C LEU A 89 3.46 -0.83 -8.43
N GLY A 90 3.68 -0.86 -7.11
CA GLY A 90 4.82 -0.21 -6.46
C GLY A 90 6.12 -1.01 -6.56
N THR A 91 6.02 -2.32 -6.79
CA THR A 91 7.16 -3.22 -6.77
C THR A 91 8.06 -2.99 -7.98
N LYS A 92 9.30 -2.53 -7.75
CA LYS A 92 10.28 -2.32 -8.82
C LYS A 92 10.96 -3.63 -9.20
N TRP A 93 10.73 -4.13 -10.41
CA TRP A 93 11.28 -5.42 -10.88
C TRP A 93 12.81 -5.50 -10.80
N LYS A 94 13.51 -4.40 -11.05
CA LYS A 94 14.99 -4.36 -10.97
C LYS A 94 15.52 -4.60 -9.55
N GLU A 95 14.75 -4.20 -8.54
CA GLU A 95 15.11 -4.35 -7.12
C GLU A 95 14.59 -5.68 -6.57
N ALA A 96 13.42 -6.14 -7.02
CA ALA A 96 12.84 -7.42 -6.64
C ALA A 96 13.57 -8.63 -7.26
N LYS A 97 13.98 -8.56 -8.54
CA LYS A 97 14.55 -9.71 -9.28
C LYS A 97 15.71 -10.41 -8.55
N PRO A 98 16.71 -9.71 -7.97
CA PRO A 98 17.78 -10.37 -7.22
C PRO A 98 17.30 -11.04 -5.92
N ALA A 99 16.21 -10.56 -5.34
CA ALA A 99 15.63 -11.06 -4.09
C ALA A 99 14.60 -12.19 -4.30
N LEU A 100 14.07 -12.36 -5.51
CA LEU A 100 13.01 -13.34 -5.82
C LEU A 100 13.30 -14.75 -5.32
N PRO A 101 14.48 -15.37 -5.54
CA PRO A 101 14.70 -16.75 -5.10
C PRO A 101 14.58 -16.92 -3.59
N ALA A 102 15.13 -15.95 -2.83
CA ALA A 102 15.06 -15.94 -1.37
C ALA A 102 13.63 -15.66 -0.88
N ALA A 103 12.95 -14.69 -1.49
CA ALA A 103 11.57 -14.35 -1.16
C ALA A 103 10.59 -15.50 -1.47
N SER A 104 10.75 -16.19 -2.60
CA SER A 104 9.95 -17.37 -2.94
C SER A 104 10.21 -18.54 -2.00
N ALA A 105 11.46 -18.76 -1.56
CA ALA A 105 11.78 -19.77 -0.56
C ALA A 105 11.09 -19.47 0.79
N LEU A 106 11.09 -18.21 1.22
CA LEU A 106 10.38 -17.77 2.43
C LEU A 106 8.86 -17.91 2.28
N ALA A 107 8.30 -17.50 1.14
CA ALA A 107 6.86 -17.54 0.86
C ALA A 107 6.28 -18.95 0.69
N LEU A 108 7.10 -19.96 0.36
CA LEU A 108 6.64 -21.35 0.20
C LEU A 108 7.13 -22.24 1.36
N ALA A 109 8.44 -22.48 1.42
CA ALA A 109 9.02 -23.35 2.43
C ALA A 109 8.99 -22.70 3.81
N GLY A 110 9.23 -21.39 3.89
CA GLY A 110 9.21 -20.66 5.15
C GLY A 110 7.81 -20.61 5.77
N VAL A 111 6.78 -20.45 4.94
CA VAL A 111 5.37 -20.59 5.34
C VAL A 111 5.10 -21.99 5.88
N ALA A 112 5.43 -23.05 5.13
CA ALA A 112 5.19 -24.42 5.59
C ALA A 112 5.86 -24.72 6.95
N VAL A 113 7.11 -24.27 7.13
CA VAL A 113 7.81 -24.37 8.43
C VAL A 113 7.09 -23.56 9.50
N SER A 114 6.72 -22.31 9.20
CA SER A 114 6.05 -21.44 10.15
C SER A 114 4.70 -22.00 10.60
N VAL A 115 3.90 -22.54 9.67
CA VAL A 115 2.62 -23.20 9.95
C VAL A 115 2.85 -24.43 10.81
N GLY A 116 3.76 -25.33 10.43
CA GLY A 116 4.02 -26.56 11.17
C GLY A 116 4.45 -26.31 12.61
N VAL A 117 5.40 -25.39 12.82
CA VAL A 117 5.91 -25.06 14.17
C VAL A 117 4.85 -24.38 15.00
N THR A 118 4.13 -23.41 14.43
CA THR A 118 3.10 -22.64 15.15
C THR A 118 1.90 -23.51 15.49
N ALA A 119 1.45 -24.36 14.57
CA ALA A 119 0.38 -25.33 14.80
C ALA A 119 0.77 -26.35 15.88
N THR A 120 2.01 -26.87 15.84
CA THR A 120 2.51 -27.78 16.87
C THR A 120 2.51 -27.12 18.25
N GLY A 121 3.00 -25.87 18.34
CA GLY A 121 2.95 -25.09 19.57
C GLY A 121 1.52 -24.81 20.05
N ALA A 122 0.63 -24.44 19.15
CA ALA A 122 -0.78 -24.20 19.46
C ALA A 122 -1.45 -25.46 20.02
N HIS A 123 -1.26 -26.62 19.38
CA HIS A 123 -1.85 -27.88 19.83
C HIS A 123 -1.36 -28.28 21.23
N TYR A 124 -0.03 -28.34 21.42
CA TYR A 124 0.54 -28.87 22.66
C TYR A 124 0.53 -27.88 23.83
N LEU A 125 0.65 -26.56 23.59
CA LEU A 125 0.73 -25.57 24.66
C LEU A 125 -0.63 -24.97 25.05
N THR A 126 -1.60 -24.96 24.12
CA THR A 126 -2.92 -24.34 24.37
C THR A 126 -4.08 -25.33 24.32
N GLY A 127 -3.83 -26.59 23.96
CA GLY A 127 -4.83 -27.66 23.95
C GLY A 127 -5.82 -27.58 22.79
N LEU A 128 -5.54 -26.80 21.75
CA LEU A 128 -6.38 -26.70 20.55
C LEU A 128 -6.33 -27.98 19.73
N GLU A 129 -7.41 -28.32 19.03
CA GLU A 129 -7.41 -29.45 18.09
C GLU A 129 -6.44 -29.20 16.92
N TRP A 130 -5.89 -30.27 16.33
CA TRP A 130 -4.94 -30.15 15.20
C TRP A 130 -5.46 -29.30 14.06
N ARG A 131 -6.74 -29.43 13.71
CA ARG A 131 -7.36 -28.63 12.65
C ARG A 131 -7.36 -27.15 12.98
N GLN A 132 -7.79 -26.78 14.19
CA GLN A 132 -7.79 -25.39 14.65
C GLN A 132 -6.36 -24.82 14.73
N ALA A 133 -5.42 -25.61 15.22
CA ALA A 133 -4.02 -25.26 15.31
C ALA A 133 -3.36 -25.03 13.94
N LEU A 134 -3.68 -25.87 12.94
CA LEU A 134 -3.23 -25.72 11.55
C LEU A 134 -3.83 -24.48 10.89
N ILE A 135 -5.13 -24.22 11.10
CA ILE A 135 -5.78 -22.99 10.61
C ILE A 135 -5.11 -21.77 11.22
N ILE A 136 -4.94 -21.72 12.54
CA ILE A 136 -4.27 -20.59 13.21
C ILE A 136 -2.85 -20.44 12.67
N GLY A 137 -2.08 -21.52 12.59
CA GLY A 137 -0.72 -21.52 12.06
C GLY A 137 -0.64 -20.97 10.64
N ALA A 138 -1.56 -21.37 9.76
CA ALA A 138 -1.68 -20.86 8.40
C ALA A 138 -2.00 -19.36 8.42
N VAL A 139 -3.08 -18.96 9.08
CA VAL A 139 -3.54 -17.57 9.15
C VAL A 139 -2.42 -16.62 9.62
N VAL A 140 -1.72 -16.96 10.71
CA VAL A 140 -0.71 -16.07 11.32
C VAL A 140 0.65 -16.09 10.62
N SER A 141 0.81 -16.95 9.61
CA SER A 141 2.02 -17.00 8.78
C SER A 141 2.05 -15.94 7.68
N SER A 142 0.92 -15.33 7.33
CA SER A 142 0.87 -14.14 6.45
C SER A 142 1.51 -12.94 7.15
N THR A 143 2.30 -12.19 6.39
CA THR A 143 3.13 -11.07 6.87
C THR A 143 2.79 -9.80 6.08
N ASP A 144 2.75 -8.65 6.75
CA ASP A 144 2.40 -7.37 6.13
C ASP A 144 3.62 -6.45 5.99
N ALA A 145 4.16 -6.35 4.78
CA ALA A 145 5.25 -5.45 4.42
C ALA A 145 4.89 -3.98 4.65
N ALA A 146 3.65 -3.56 4.37
CA ALA A 146 3.24 -2.16 4.54
C ALA A 146 3.32 -1.73 6.01
N ALA A 147 2.92 -2.60 6.94
CA ALA A 147 3.10 -2.36 8.37
C ALA A 147 4.58 -2.18 8.74
N VAL A 148 5.45 -3.06 8.26
CA VAL A 148 6.90 -3.03 8.53
C VAL A 148 7.53 -1.74 8.00
N PHE A 149 7.25 -1.40 6.75
CA PHE A 149 7.82 -0.20 6.13
C PHE A 149 7.22 1.09 6.66
N SER A 150 5.97 1.09 7.14
CA SER A 150 5.40 2.27 7.81
C SER A 150 6.21 2.65 9.06
N VAL A 151 6.65 1.65 9.82
CA VAL A 151 7.46 1.80 11.03
C VAL A 151 8.93 2.09 10.70
N LEU A 152 9.48 1.42 9.70
CA LEU A 152 10.89 1.54 9.30
C LEU A 152 11.15 2.68 8.30
N ARG A 153 10.14 3.46 7.91
CA ARG A 153 10.23 4.54 6.90
C ARG A 153 11.39 5.53 7.14
N ARG A 154 11.80 5.74 8.39
CA ARG A 154 12.87 6.69 8.75
C ARG A 154 14.27 6.05 8.83
N ILE A 155 14.39 4.74 8.63
CA ILE A 155 15.65 4.01 8.70
C ILE A 155 16.01 3.56 7.29
N PRO A 156 17.14 4.03 6.72
CA PRO A 156 17.59 3.54 5.43
C PRO A 156 18.00 2.07 5.60
N LEU A 157 17.24 1.15 5.02
CA LEU A 157 17.56 -0.28 5.03
C LEU A 157 18.26 -0.68 3.72
N PRO A 158 19.12 -1.70 3.74
CA PRO A 158 19.69 -2.25 2.52
C PRO A 158 18.60 -2.71 1.56
N LYS A 159 18.74 -2.39 0.27
CA LYS A 159 17.75 -2.73 -0.77
C LYS A 159 17.42 -4.22 -0.82
N ARG A 160 18.37 -5.08 -0.46
CA ARG A 160 18.14 -6.53 -0.34
C ARG A 160 17.10 -6.87 0.70
N ILE A 161 17.12 -6.24 1.88
CA ILE A 161 16.14 -6.49 2.94
C ILE A 161 14.76 -6.01 2.49
N THR A 162 14.69 -4.77 2.01
CA THR A 162 13.45 -4.17 1.53
C THR A 162 12.81 -4.99 0.42
N GLY A 163 13.59 -5.33 -0.62
CA GLY A 163 13.10 -6.13 -1.75
C GLY A 163 12.70 -7.56 -1.34
N THR A 164 13.42 -8.20 -0.42
CA THR A 164 13.05 -9.53 0.08
C THR A 164 11.75 -9.49 0.90
N LEU A 165 11.59 -8.52 1.81
CA LEU A 165 10.38 -8.40 2.63
C LEU A 165 9.14 -7.99 1.82
N GLU A 166 9.29 -7.08 0.85
CA GLU A 166 8.20 -6.71 -0.07
C GLU A 166 7.74 -7.91 -0.90
N ALA A 167 8.68 -8.62 -1.52
CA ALA A 167 8.37 -9.79 -2.33
C ALA A 167 7.84 -10.96 -1.49
N GLU A 168 8.37 -11.15 -0.27
CA GLU A 168 7.86 -12.16 0.65
C GLU A 168 6.39 -11.88 1.02
N SER A 169 6.07 -10.66 1.46
CA SER A 169 4.69 -10.30 1.85
C SER A 169 3.71 -10.50 0.70
N GLY A 170 4.05 -10.05 -0.52
CA GLY A 170 3.18 -10.23 -1.69
C GLY A 170 3.00 -11.68 -2.14
N PHE A 171 4.04 -12.52 -2.02
CA PHE A 171 3.96 -13.92 -2.44
C PHE A 171 3.43 -14.88 -1.38
N ASN A 172 3.56 -14.53 -0.10
CA ASN A 172 3.13 -15.35 1.04
C ASN A 172 1.59 -15.41 1.16
N ASP A 173 0.88 -14.32 0.82
CA ASP A 173 -0.57 -14.25 0.98
C ASP A 173 -1.32 -15.32 0.17
N ALA A 174 -0.85 -15.63 -1.04
CA ALA A 174 -1.49 -16.62 -1.89
C ALA A 174 -1.44 -18.05 -1.32
N PRO A 175 -0.27 -18.66 -1.02
CA PRO A 175 -0.19 -19.95 -0.34
C PRO A 175 -0.95 -19.99 0.99
N VAL A 176 -0.93 -18.89 1.76
CA VAL A 176 -1.62 -18.84 3.05
C VAL A 176 -3.13 -18.91 2.88
N VAL A 177 -3.71 -18.15 1.95
CA VAL A 177 -5.15 -18.23 1.65
C VAL A 177 -5.53 -19.66 1.30
N ILE A 178 -4.76 -20.31 0.42
CA ILE A 178 -5.03 -21.69 -0.03
C ILE A 178 -4.99 -22.66 1.15
N LEU A 179 -3.96 -22.56 2.02
CA LEU A 179 -3.86 -23.39 3.23
C LEU A 179 -5.04 -23.16 4.18
N VAL A 180 -5.45 -21.92 4.39
CA VAL A 180 -6.58 -21.60 5.28
C VAL A 180 -7.87 -22.18 4.73
N VAL A 181 -8.14 -22.02 3.42
CA VAL A 181 -9.31 -22.61 2.76
C VAL A 181 -9.26 -24.14 2.86
N ALA A 182 -8.13 -24.75 2.50
CA ALA A 182 -7.97 -26.21 2.53
C ALA A 182 -8.15 -26.82 3.92
N PHE A 183 -7.73 -26.13 4.99
CA PHE A 183 -7.98 -26.60 6.36
C PHE A 183 -9.39 -26.26 6.87
N SER A 184 -10.07 -25.27 6.28
CA SER A 184 -11.41 -24.82 6.68
C SER A 184 -12.54 -25.57 5.97
N THR A 185 -12.30 -26.17 4.81
CA THR A 185 -13.28 -27.02 4.13
C THR A 185 -13.52 -28.32 4.91
N ALA A 186 -14.78 -28.75 4.97
CA ALA A 186 -15.19 -29.94 5.71
C ALA A 186 -14.99 -31.21 4.86
N GLY A 187 -13.87 -31.90 5.06
CA GLY A 187 -13.59 -33.19 4.43
C GLY A 187 -12.30 -33.81 4.96
N PRO A 188 -12.08 -35.13 4.79
CA PRO A 188 -10.75 -35.69 4.96
C PRO A 188 -9.82 -34.98 3.98
N ILE A 189 -8.72 -34.41 4.49
CA ILE A 189 -7.65 -33.92 3.62
C ILE A 189 -7.19 -35.13 2.81
N GLU A 190 -7.52 -35.15 1.51
CA GLU A 190 -6.93 -36.12 0.59
C GLU A 190 -5.42 -36.00 0.74
N HIS A 191 -4.74 -37.16 0.78
CA HIS A 191 -3.34 -37.31 1.18
C HIS A 191 -2.44 -36.08 0.94
N TRP A 192 -1.55 -35.75 1.88
CA TRP A 192 -0.71 -34.52 1.88
C TRP A 192 -0.07 -34.12 0.53
N TYR A 193 0.21 -35.06 -0.37
CA TYR A 193 0.74 -34.80 -1.71
C TYR A 193 -0.29 -34.15 -2.66
N VAL A 194 -1.58 -34.43 -2.49
CA VAL A 194 -2.67 -33.81 -3.26
C VAL A 194 -2.75 -32.32 -2.92
N LEU A 195 -2.74 -31.98 -1.62
CA LEU A 195 -2.73 -30.59 -1.15
C LEU A 195 -1.53 -29.81 -1.73
N ILE A 196 -0.33 -30.41 -1.74
CA ILE A 196 0.84 -29.77 -2.36
C ILE A 196 0.65 -29.59 -3.87
N GLY A 197 0.08 -30.59 -4.55
CA GLY A 197 -0.24 -30.52 -5.97
C GLY A 197 -1.25 -29.42 -6.30
N GLU A 198 -2.30 -29.28 -5.48
CA GLU A 198 -3.33 -28.26 -5.60
C GLU A 198 -2.75 -26.87 -5.37
N ILE A 199 -2.00 -26.65 -4.28
CA ILE A 199 -1.30 -25.39 -4.02
C ILE A 199 -0.38 -25.04 -5.20
N ALA A 200 0.42 -25.99 -5.69
CA ALA A 200 1.32 -25.74 -6.80
C ALA A 200 0.56 -25.38 -8.09
N LEU A 201 -0.57 -26.06 -8.36
CA LEU A 201 -1.41 -25.82 -9.52
C LEU A 201 -2.10 -24.46 -9.45
N GLU A 202 -2.74 -24.13 -8.32
CA GLU A 202 -3.43 -22.86 -8.13
C GLU A 202 -2.47 -21.67 -8.24
N LEU A 203 -1.27 -21.79 -7.67
CA LEU A 203 -0.23 -20.77 -7.80
C LEU A 203 0.29 -20.68 -9.23
N ALA A 204 0.48 -21.80 -9.94
CA ALA A 204 0.92 -21.80 -11.33
C ALA A 204 -0.13 -21.15 -12.26
N ILE A 205 -1.41 -21.48 -12.09
CA ILE A 205 -2.52 -20.89 -12.85
C ILE A 205 -2.63 -19.40 -12.53
N GLY A 206 -2.62 -19.03 -11.24
CA GLY A 206 -2.66 -17.63 -10.82
C GLY A 206 -1.50 -16.82 -11.39
N ALA A 207 -0.29 -17.38 -11.40
CA ALA A 207 0.87 -16.75 -11.99
C ALA A 207 0.75 -16.60 -13.51
N ALA A 208 0.31 -17.65 -14.22
CA ALA A 208 0.12 -17.60 -15.67
C ALA A 208 -0.92 -16.55 -16.06
N VAL A 209 -2.07 -16.51 -15.36
CA VAL A 209 -3.13 -15.53 -15.60
C VAL A 209 -2.64 -14.12 -15.27
N GLY A 210 -2.00 -13.91 -14.13
CA GLY A 210 -1.48 -12.60 -13.74
C GLY A 210 -0.46 -12.05 -14.73
N LEU A 211 0.49 -12.87 -15.17
CA LEU A 211 1.49 -12.47 -16.16
C LEU A 211 0.84 -12.18 -17.53
N ALA A 212 -0.10 -13.01 -17.97
CA ALA A 212 -0.81 -12.82 -19.23
C ALA A 212 -1.65 -11.53 -19.23
N VAL A 213 -2.47 -11.33 -18.19
CA VAL A 213 -3.32 -10.13 -18.05
C VAL A 213 -2.47 -8.88 -17.88
N GLY A 214 -1.41 -8.92 -17.08
CA GLY A 214 -0.49 -7.80 -16.91
C GLY A 214 0.22 -7.42 -18.21
N TRP A 215 0.64 -8.41 -19.00
CA TRP A 215 1.27 -8.18 -20.31
C TRP A 215 0.28 -7.62 -21.34
N LEU A 216 -0.89 -8.24 -21.48
CA LEU A 216 -1.96 -7.78 -22.37
C LEU A 216 -2.46 -6.38 -21.98
N GLY A 217 -2.65 -6.12 -20.69
CA GLY A 217 -3.04 -4.82 -20.16
C GLY A 217 -2.00 -3.75 -20.47
N SER A 218 -0.72 -4.06 -20.23
CA SER A 218 0.39 -3.15 -20.55
C SER A 218 0.48 -2.86 -22.04
N TRP A 219 0.25 -3.86 -22.89
CA TRP A 219 0.22 -3.68 -24.33
C TRP A 219 -0.99 -2.81 -24.75
N GLY A 220 -2.19 -3.11 -24.25
CA GLY A 220 -3.41 -2.36 -24.56
C GLY A 220 -3.31 -0.90 -24.15
N LEU A 221 -2.88 -0.62 -22.91
CA LEU A 221 -2.73 0.75 -22.38
C LEU A 221 -1.70 1.60 -23.14
N LYS A 222 -0.73 0.98 -23.84
CA LYS A 222 0.24 1.69 -24.68
C LYS A 222 -0.32 2.06 -26.06
N HIS A 223 -1.28 1.28 -26.56
CA HIS A 223 -1.85 1.47 -27.90
C HIS A 223 -3.19 2.22 -27.86
N VAL A 224 -3.86 2.24 -26.72
CA VAL A 224 -5.10 2.99 -26.52
C VAL A 224 -4.76 4.40 -26.02
N ALA A 225 -5.02 5.40 -26.85
CA ALA A 225 -5.01 6.79 -26.45
C ALA A 225 -6.34 7.11 -25.75
N LEU A 226 -6.34 7.13 -24.42
CA LEU A 226 -7.52 7.53 -23.66
C LEU A 226 -7.67 9.07 -23.72
N PRO A 227 -8.90 9.58 -23.91
CA PRO A 227 -9.15 11.01 -24.11
C PRO A 227 -8.87 11.87 -22.87
N ALA A 228 -8.80 11.27 -21.69
CA ALA A 228 -8.49 11.95 -20.44
C ALA A 228 -7.43 11.18 -19.64
N SER A 229 -6.47 11.91 -19.06
CA SER A 229 -5.40 11.37 -18.22
C SER A 229 -5.93 10.61 -17.00
N GLY A 230 -7.08 11.04 -16.45
CA GLY A 230 -7.74 10.37 -15.33
C GLY A 230 -8.33 8.99 -15.63
N LEU A 231 -8.48 8.62 -16.91
CA LEU A 231 -8.97 7.29 -17.29
C LEU A 231 -7.88 6.21 -17.23
N TYR A 232 -6.60 6.59 -17.33
CA TYR A 232 -5.48 5.65 -17.23
C TYR A 232 -5.42 4.94 -15.87
N PRO A 233 -5.46 5.67 -14.72
CA PRO A 233 -5.51 5.04 -13.40
C PRO A 233 -6.67 4.06 -13.23
N ILE A 234 -7.86 4.44 -13.70
CA ILE A 234 -9.08 3.61 -13.63
C ILE A 234 -8.86 2.32 -14.43
N ALA A 235 -8.40 2.43 -15.67
CA ALA A 235 -8.14 1.28 -16.53
C ALA A 235 -7.11 0.32 -15.92
N VAL A 236 -6.02 0.83 -15.35
CA VAL A 236 -4.99 0.00 -14.69
C VAL A 236 -5.58 -0.77 -13.50
N MET A 237 -6.33 -0.09 -12.63
CA MET A 237 -6.99 -0.75 -11.49
C MET A 237 -8.05 -1.76 -11.93
N SER A 238 -8.83 -1.44 -12.97
CA SER A 238 -9.81 -2.38 -13.53
C SER A 238 -9.15 -3.63 -14.11
N ILE A 239 -8.01 -3.49 -14.80
CA ILE A 239 -7.24 -4.64 -15.32
C ILE A 239 -6.67 -5.48 -14.17
N ALA A 240 -6.18 -4.84 -13.11
CA ALA A 240 -5.68 -5.53 -11.92
C ALA A 240 -6.80 -6.36 -11.25
N ILE A 241 -7.98 -5.77 -11.05
CA ILE A 241 -9.15 -6.47 -10.49
C ILE A 241 -9.63 -7.59 -11.43
N ALA A 242 -9.59 -7.35 -12.75
CA ALA A 242 -9.92 -8.37 -13.73
C ALA A 242 -8.95 -9.56 -13.68
N ALA A 243 -7.66 -9.32 -13.39
CA ALA A 243 -6.68 -10.39 -13.19
C ALA A 243 -7.04 -11.27 -11.97
N TYR A 244 -7.48 -10.66 -10.86
CA TYR A 244 -7.99 -11.40 -9.71
C TYR A 244 -9.18 -12.27 -10.10
N ALA A 245 -10.20 -11.66 -10.72
CA ALA A 245 -11.43 -12.35 -11.09
C ALA A 245 -11.16 -13.49 -12.08
N ALA A 246 -10.36 -13.24 -13.11
CA ALA A 246 -9.97 -14.26 -14.08
C ALA A 246 -9.16 -15.39 -13.44
N GLY A 247 -8.24 -15.08 -12.52
CA GLY A 247 -7.47 -16.09 -11.79
C GLY A 247 -8.38 -16.99 -10.95
N ALA A 248 -9.27 -16.37 -10.16
CA ALA A 248 -10.22 -17.08 -9.32
C ALA A 248 -11.22 -17.94 -10.13
N MET A 249 -11.69 -17.47 -11.28
CA MET A 249 -12.63 -18.19 -12.13
C MET A 249 -12.06 -19.47 -12.77
N VAL A 250 -10.74 -19.56 -12.92
CA VAL A 250 -10.07 -20.74 -13.50
C VAL A 250 -9.45 -21.61 -12.38
N HIS A 251 -9.95 -21.48 -11.15
CA HIS A 251 -9.43 -22.19 -9.97
C HIS A 251 -7.92 -21.96 -9.75
N GLY A 252 -7.45 -20.73 -10.01
CA GLY A 252 -6.11 -20.29 -9.65
C GLY A 252 -6.13 -19.29 -8.51
N SER A 253 -4.95 -18.99 -7.97
CA SER A 253 -4.82 -17.94 -6.95
C SER A 253 -5.06 -16.55 -7.55
N GLY A 254 -6.28 -16.04 -7.38
CA GLY A 254 -6.65 -14.68 -7.81
C GLY A 254 -5.77 -13.61 -7.16
N PHE A 255 -5.39 -13.77 -5.89
CA PHE A 255 -4.51 -12.85 -5.16
C PHE A 255 -3.11 -12.76 -5.79
N LEU A 256 -2.53 -13.91 -6.17
CA LEU A 256 -1.26 -13.92 -6.89
C LEU A 256 -1.41 -13.31 -8.29
N ALA A 257 -2.52 -13.58 -8.97
CA ALA A 257 -2.79 -13.05 -10.30
C ALA A 257 -2.85 -11.52 -10.32
N VAL A 258 -3.57 -10.89 -9.38
CA VAL A 258 -3.63 -9.42 -9.28
C VAL A 258 -2.28 -8.82 -8.92
N TYR A 259 -1.53 -9.42 -7.99
CA TYR A 259 -0.22 -8.92 -7.60
C TYR A 259 0.76 -8.94 -8.79
N LEU A 260 0.84 -10.05 -9.52
CA LEU A 260 1.72 -10.19 -10.68
C LEU A 260 1.28 -9.34 -11.86
N ALA A 261 -0.02 -9.25 -12.15
CA ALA A 261 -0.52 -8.38 -13.20
C ALA A 261 -0.16 -6.91 -12.92
N SER A 262 -0.36 -6.49 -11.68
CA SER A 262 -0.03 -5.15 -11.20
C SER A 262 1.47 -4.89 -11.23
N MET A 263 2.30 -5.86 -10.84
CA MET A 263 3.76 -5.78 -10.96
C MET A 263 4.22 -5.60 -12.41
N VAL A 264 3.67 -6.37 -13.35
CA VAL A 264 4.01 -6.25 -14.77
C VAL A 264 3.63 -4.86 -15.29
N MET A 265 2.41 -4.40 -15.00
CA MET A 265 1.93 -3.06 -15.40
C MET A 265 2.75 -1.93 -14.78
N GLY A 266 3.11 -2.03 -13.50
CA GLY A 266 3.93 -1.04 -12.80
C GLY A 266 5.32 -0.87 -13.40
N ASN A 267 5.86 -1.93 -14.00
CA ASN A 267 7.18 -1.93 -14.63
C ASN A 267 7.14 -1.65 -16.15
N ALA A 268 5.95 -1.52 -16.75
CA ALA A 268 5.79 -1.39 -18.20
C ALA A 268 6.02 0.04 -18.75
N ARG A 269 6.31 1.04 -17.91
CA ARG A 269 6.39 2.47 -18.27
C ARG A 269 5.12 2.96 -18.98
N LEU A 270 4.00 2.89 -18.28
CA LEU A 270 2.70 3.31 -18.79
C LEU A 270 2.60 4.86 -18.90
N PRO A 271 1.75 5.37 -19.81
CA PRO A 271 1.43 6.81 -19.85
C PRO A 271 0.83 7.29 -18.52
N HIS A 272 1.06 8.56 -18.17
CA HIS A 272 0.50 9.20 -16.97
C HIS A 272 0.83 8.47 -15.64
N TRP A 273 1.99 7.81 -15.56
CA TRP A 273 2.41 7.02 -14.40
C TRP A 273 2.24 7.70 -13.03
N PRO A 274 2.63 8.99 -12.82
CA PRO A 274 2.43 9.65 -11.53
C PRO A 274 0.97 9.71 -11.06
N ALA A 275 0.04 9.90 -12.00
CA ALA A 275 -1.39 9.93 -11.69
C ALA A 275 -1.91 8.52 -11.35
N THR A 276 -1.48 7.50 -12.10
CA THR A 276 -1.82 6.09 -11.84
C THR A 276 -1.33 5.65 -10.46
N ARG A 277 -0.07 5.98 -10.13
CA ARG A 277 0.52 5.64 -8.84
C ARG A 277 -0.21 6.34 -7.69
N GLY A 278 -0.43 7.65 -7.80
CA GLY A 278 -1.13 8.40 -6.74
C GLY A 278 -2.58 7.94 -6.53
N PHE A 279 -3.29 7.56 -7.59
CA PHE A 279 -4.64 7.01 -7.48
C PHE A 279 -4.65 5.63 -6.84
N ALA A 280 -3.75 4.73 -7.24
CA ALA A 280 -3.61 3.41 -6.64
C ALA A 280 -3.23 3.52 -5.16
N ASP A 281 -2.28 4.41 -4.81
CA ASP A 281 -1.94 4.71 -3.42
C ASP A 281 -3.20 5.15 -2.64
N GLY A 282 -3.94 6.13 -3.16
CA GLY A 282 -5.18 6.62 -2.51
C GLY A 282 -6.23 5.53 -2.28
N LEU A 283 -6.45 4.65 -3.27
CA LEU A 283 -7.34 3.50 -3.14
C LEU A 283 -6.81 2.46 -2.14
N GLY A 284 -5.52 2.20 -2.12
CA GLY A 284 -4.87 1.32 -1.14
C GLY A 284 -5.09 1.81 0.29
N TRP A 285 -4.89 3.11 0.54
CA TRP A 285 -5.19 3.73 1.84
C TRP A 285 -6.67 3.59 2.23
N LEU A 286 -7.59 3.84 1.29
CA LEU A 286 -9.03 3.69 1.54
C LEU A 286 -9.39 2.24 1.89
N ALA A 287 -8.88 1.28 1.11
CA ALA A 287 -9.09 -0.15 1.31
C ALA A 287 -8.55 -0.60 2.67
N GLN A 288 -7.35 -0.16 3.04
CA GLN A 288 -6.72 -0.51 4.30
C GLN A 288 -7.47 0.11 5.50
N ILE A 289 -7.84 1.39 5.44
CA ILE A 289 -8.65 2.03 6.50
C ILE A 289 -9.98 1.31 6.66
N GLY A 290 -10.72 1.13 5.57
CA GLY A 290 -12.04 0.50 5.60
C GLY A 290 -11.97 -0.92 6.15
N MET A 291 -11.00 -1.71 5.70
CA MET A 291 -10.73 -3.07 6.17
C MET A 291 -10.47 -3.12 7.68
N PHE A 292 -9.53 -2.32 8.21
CA PHE A 292 -9.22 -2.34 9.64
C PHE A 292 -10.38 -1.86 10.52
N VAL A 293 -11.14 -0.84 10.07
CA VAL A 293 -12.33 -0.39 10.79
C VAL A 293 -13.40 -1.49 10.81
N LEU A 294 -13.64 -2.15 9.67
CA LEU A 294 -14.63 -3.23 9.57
C LEU A 294 -14.26 -4.43 10.45
N LEU A 295 -12.99 -4.82 10.49
CA LEU A 295 -12.50 -5.88 11.36
C LEU A 295 -12.61 -5.51 12.85
N GLY A 296 -12.38 -4.24 13.19
CA GLY A 296 -12.59 -3.75 14.56
C GLY A 296 -14.06 -3.75 14.96
N LEU A 297 -14.96 -3.54 14.00
CA LEU A 297 -16.41 -3.60 14.21
C LEU A 297 -16.91 -5.04 14.43
N LEU A 298 -16.28 -6.02 13.77
CA LEU A 298 -16.61 -7.45 13.90
C LEU A 298 -16.18 -8.03 15.24
N VAL A 299 -15.15 -7.46 15.90
CA VAL A 299 -14.68 -7.98 17.18
C VAL A 299 -15.63 -7.64 18.33
N THR A 300 -15.77 -8.59 19.25
CA THR A 300 -16.50 -8.44 20.50
C THR A 300 -15.53 -8.43 21.70
N PRO A 301 -15.11 -7.25 22.19
CA PRO A 301 -14.09 -7.13 23.23
C PRO A 301 -14.30 -7.96 24.49
N HIS A 302 -15.54 -8.10 24.98
CA HIS A 302 -15.79 -8.85 26.21
C HIS A 302 -15.55 -10.36 26.08
N GLU A 303 -15.58 -10.92 24.86
CA GLU A 303 -15.31 -12.34 24.59
C GLU A 303 -13.82 -12.64 24.44
N LEU A 304 -12.97 -11.62 24.31
CA LEU A 304 -11.53 -11.80 24.06
C LEU A 304 -10.75 -12.31 25.27
N GLY A 305 -11.28 -12.12 26.49
CA GLY A 305 -10.55 -12.31 27.75
C GLY A 305 -9.91 -13.69 27.90
N ASP A 306 -10.66 -14.74 27.57
CA ASP A 306 -10.21 -16.14 27.70
C ASP A 306 -9.16 -16.52 26.64
N ASP A 307 -9.14 -15.81 25.52
CA ASP A 307 -8.26 -16.09 24.38
C ASP A 307 -6.95 -15.28 24.39
N ILE A 308 -6.77 -14.35 25.35
CA ILE A 308 -5.53 -13.57 25.49
C ILE A 308 -4.34 -14.48 25.76
N LEU A 309 -4.46 -15.41 26.71
CA LEU A 309 -3.34 -16.28 27.08
C LEU A 309 -2.95 -17.22 25.92
N PRO A 310 -3.88 -17.94 25.26
CA PRO A 310 -3.56 -18.68 24.04
C PRO A 310 -2.90 -17.83 22.96
N ALA A 311 -3.40 -16.61 22.69
CA ALA A 311 -2.84 -15.70 21.69
C ALA A 311 -1.39 -15.29 22.02
N LEU A 312 -1.10 -15.00 23.29
CA LEU A 312 0.25 -14.68 23.76
C LEU A 312 1.20 -15.85 23.55
N VAL A 313 0.79 -17.07 23.94
CA VAL A 313 1.61 -18.28 23.81
C VAL A 313 1.87 -18.60 22.34
N ILE A 314 0.84 -18.61 21.51
CA ILE A 314 0.95 -18.92 20.08
C ILE A 314 1.83 -17.88 19.38
N GLY A 315 1.60 -16.59 19.65
CA GLY A 315 2.41 -15.53 19.07
C GLY A 315 3.87 -15.57 19.55
N LEU A 316 4.14 -16.11 20.74
CA LEU A 316 5.49 -16.25 21.27
C LEU A 316 6.22 -17.36 20.53
N VAL A 317 5.58 -18.53 20.37
CA VAL A 317 6.11 -19.63 19.54
C VAL A 317 6.39 -19.13 18.13
N LEU A 318 5.44 -18.43 17.54
CA LEU A 318 5.55 -17.91 16.20
C LEU A 318 6.70 -16.91 16.04
N THR A 319 6.81 -15.94 16.95
CA THR A 319 7.79 -14.86 16.87
C THR A 319 9.21 -15.28 17.28
N MET A 320 9.34 -16.14 18.30
CA MET A 320 10.63 -16.54 18.86
C MET A 320 11.18 -17.83 18.29
N VAL A 321 10.33 -18.68 17.70
CA VAL A 321 10.72 -20.01 17.21
C VAL A 321 10.40 -20.15 15.73
N ALA A 322 9.13 -20.08 15.35
CA ALA A 322 8.69 -20.42 14.00
C ALA A 322 9.30 -19.49 12.94
N ARG A 323 9.29 -18.18 13.21
CA ARG A 323 9.79 -17.17 12.28
C ARG A 323 11.33 -17.16 12.16
N PRO A 324 12.12 -17.18 13.26
CA PRO A 324 13.56 -17.37 13.14
C PRO A 324 13.95 -18.68 12.43
N LEU A 325 13.24 -19.78 12.73
CA LEU A 325 13.52 -21.06 12.10
C LEU A 325 13.22 -21.03 10.59
N SER A 326 12.09 -20.47 10.18
CA SER A 326 11.75 -20.34 8.76
C SER A 326 12.76 -19.46 8.02
N VAL A 327 13.15 -18.32 8.60
CA VAL A 327 14.13 -17.41 8.00
C VAL A 327 15.51 -18.07 7.88
N VAL A 328 16.02 -18.71 8.94
CA VAL A 328 17.34 -19.35 8.92
C VAL A 328 17.39 -20.51 7.92
N LEU A 329 16.38 -21.38 7.91
CA LEU A 329 16.34 -22.53 6.99
C LEU A 329 16.23 -22.09 5.53
N CYS A 330 15.37 -21.12 5.23
CA CYS A 330 15.15 -20.66 3.85
C CYS A 330 16.30 -19.78 3.34
N LEU A 331 16.97 -19.02 4.22
CA LEU A 331 18.07 -18.12 3.81
C LEU A 331 19.46 -18.75 3.88
N ALA A 332 19.61 -19.94 4.48
CA ALA A 332 20.89 -20.66 4.53
C ALA A 332 21.56 -20.85 3.15
N PRO A 333 20.84 -21.21 2.06
CA PRO A 333 21.44 -21.35 0.72
C PRO A 333 21.95 -20.02 0.13
N PHE A 334 21.38 -18.90 0.55
CA PHE A 334 21.63 -17.58 -0.03
C PHE A 334 22.73 -16.78 0.69
N ARG A 335 23.35 -17.36 1.73
CA ARG A 335 24.46 -16.75 2.50
C ARG A 335 24.17 -15.33 2.99
N VAL A 336 22.91 -15.07 3.37
CA VAL A 336 22.48 -13.79 3.94
C VAL A 336 23.16 -13.59 5.29
N PRO A 337 23.72 -12.40 5.60
CA PRO A 337 24.38 -12.17 6.88
C PRO A 337 23.39 -12.25 8.05
N TRP A 338 23.84 -12.76 9.20
CA TRP A 338 22.97 -13.05 10.34
C TRP A 338 22.23 -11.82 10.87
N GLN A 339 22.78 -10.61 10.71
CA GLN A 339 22.12 -9.37 11.09
C GLN A 339 20.84 -9.14 10.26
N GLU A 340 20.90 -9.41 8.97
CA GLU A 340 19.74 -9.30 8.09
C GLU A 340 18.72 -10.39 8.41
N GLN A 341 19.18 -11.62 8.66
CA GLN A 341 18.31 -12.71 9.09
C GLN A 341 17.59 -12.39 10.42
N ALA A 342 18.30 -11.83 11.40
CA ALA A 342 17.72 -11.43 12.68
C ALA A 342 16.66 -10.33 12.52
N LEU A 343 16.94 -9.32 11.67
CA LEU A 343 15.95 -8.29 11.37
C LEU A 343 14.74 -8.88 10.63
N MET A 344 14.93 -9.71 9.60
CA MET A 344 13.85 -10.37 8.86
C MET A 344 13.00 -11.31 9.73
N SER A 345 13.64 -11.96 10.71
CA SER A 345 12.96 -12.80 11.69
C SER A 345 12.08 -11.97 12.64
N TRP A 346 12.53 -10.78 13.02
CA TRP A 346 11.78 -9.88 13.89
C TRP A 346 10.75 -9.03 13.13
N ALA A 347 10.98 -8.75 11.85
CA ALA A 347 10.17 -7.91 10.98
C ALA A 347 8.90 -8.58 10.46
N GLY A 348 8.49 -9.73 11.00
CA GLY A 348 7.22 -10.37 10.66
C GLY A 348 6.00 -9.70 11.32
N LEU A 349 5.78 -8.41 11.07
CA LEU A 349 4.54 -7.75 11.51
C LEU A 349 3.34 -8.35 10.79
N ARG A 350 2.25 -8.51 11.55
CA ARG A 350 0.99 -9.04 11.04
C ARG A 350 0.05 -7.87 10.82
N GLY A 351 -0.50 -7.80 9.61
CA GLY A 351 -1.43 -6.76 9.21
C GLY A 351 -2.88 -7.17 9.38
N ALA A 352 -3.74 -6.63 8.52
CA ALA A 352 -5.16 -7.01 8.47
C ALA A 352 -5.38 -8.37 7.80
N VAL A 353 -4.46 -8.82 6.94
CA VAL A 353 -4.63 -10.05 6.16
C VAL A 353 -4.92 -11.25 7.06
N PRO A 354 -4.12 -11.56 8.11
CA PRO A 354 -4.45 -12.66 9.03
C PRO A 354 -5.85 -12.56 9.64
N ILE A 355 -6.28 -11.35 10.03
CA ILE A 355 -7.60 -11.18 10.68
C ILE A 355 -8.73 -11.46 9.68
N ILE A 356 -8.59 -11.04 8.41
CA ILE A 356 -9.56 -11.40 7.36
C ILE A 356 -9.54 -12.89 7.09
N LEU A 357 -8.36 -13.52 6.98
CA LEU A 357 -8.30 -14.95 6.72
C LEU A 357 -8.90 -15.77 7.86
N ALA A 358 -8.91 -15.24 9.09
CA ALA A 358 -9.61 -15.85 10.21
C ALA A 358 -11.14 -15.82 10.08
N THR A 359 -11.73 -15.03 9.17
CA THR A 359 -13.18 -15.07 8.90
C THR A 359 -13.56 -16.25 7.99
N ILE A 360 -12.62 -16.82 7.24
CA ILE A 360 -12.85 -18.02 6.40
C ILE A 360 -13.43 -19.18 7.23
N PRO A 361 -12.80 -19.64 8.34
CA PRO A 361 -13.37 -20.71 9.15
C PRO A 361 -14.71 -20.31 9.82
N MET A 362 -14.98 -19.02 10.01
CA MET A 362 -16.29 -18.57 10.54
C MET A 362 -17.40 -18.78 9.51
N VAL A 363 -17.16 -18.38 8.27
CA VAL A 363 -18.12 -18.53 7.15
C VAL A 363 -18.30 -20.00 6.77
N GLU A 364 -17.24 -20.80 6.80
CA GLU A 364 -17.28 -22.26 6.57
C GLU A 364 -17.91 -23.04 7.75
N GLY A 365 -18.31 -22.38 8.84
CA GLY A 365 -18.96 -23.01 9.98
C GLY A 365 -18.06 -23.98 10.75
N VAL A 366 -16.74 -23.73 10.77
CA VAL A 366 -15.77 -24.55 11.50
C VAL A 366 -16.04 -24.48 13.01
N ALA A 367 -16.05 -25.63 13.68
CA ALA A 367 -16.20 -25.69 15.14
C ALA A 367 -15.08 -24.89 15.84
N GLY A 368 -15.47 -23.95 16.70
CA GLY A 368 -14.54 -23.05 17.40
C GLY A 368 -13.96 -21.93 16.52
N SER A 369 -14.58 -21.60 15.39
CA SER A 369 -14.15 -20.52 14.49
C SER A 369 -14.06 -19.15 15.16
N HIS A 370 -15.02 -18.79 16.04
CA HIS A 370 -14.95 -17.57 16.84
C HIS A 370 -13.69 -17.53 17.72
N ARG A 371 -13.32 -18.66 18.32
CA ARG A 371 -12.10 -18.78 19.12
C ARG A 371 -10.84 -18.59 18.27
N ILE A 372 -10.81 -19.18 17.07
CA ILE A 372 -9.72 -18.97 16.10
C ILE A 372 -9.58 -17.47 15.78
N PHE A 373 -10.70 -16.82 15.45
CA PHE A 373 -10.75 -15.39 15.15
C PHE A 373 -10.25 -14.54 16.32
N ASN A 374 -10.75 -14.77 17.53
CA ASN A 374 -10.34 -14.04 18.74
C ASN A 374 -8.84 -14.20 19.02
N ILE A 375 -8.31 -15.42 18.94
CA ILE A 375 -6.88 -15.70 19.12
C ILE A 375 -6.04 -14.94 18.09
N VAL A 376 -6.40 -15.04 16.81
CA VAL A 376 -5.68 -14.36 15.72
C VAL A 376 -5.73 -12.84 15.92
N PHE A 377 -6.90 -12.30 16.25
CA PHE A 377 -7.08 -10.88 16.48
C PHE A 377 -6.19 -10.37 17.62
N VAL A 378 -6.27 -11.00 18.80
CA VAL A 378 -5.46 -10.60 19.96
C VAL A 378 -3.97 -10.74 19.66
N LEU A 379 -3.56 -11.82 18.99
CA LEU A 379 -2.18 -12.03 18.58
C LEU A 379 -1.71 -10.90 17.66
N VAL A 380 -2.47 -10.56 16.62
CA VAL A 380 -2.12 -9.47 15.69
C VAL A 380 -1.99 -8.14 16.44
N VAL A 381 -2.94 -7.80 17.30
CA VAL A 381 -2.92 -6.55 18.08
C VAL A 381 -1.70 -6.49 19.00
N VAL A 382 -1.52 -7.50 19.84
CA VAL A 382 -0.47 -7.50 20.87
C VAL A 382 0.91 -7.53 20.23
N TYR A 383 1.15 -8.41 19.26
CA TYR A 383 2.47 -8.53 18.65
C TYR A 383 2.80 -7.34 17.76
N THR A 384 1.81 -6.70 17.14
CA THR A 384 2.05 -5.44 16.40
C THR A 384 2.40 -4.29 17.34
N LEU A 385 1.76 -4.20 18.52
CA LEU A 385 2.09 -3.24 19.57
C LEU A 385 3.50 -3.44 20.13
N VAL A 386 3.96 -4.69 20.24
CA VAL A 386 5.29 -5.03 20.77
C VAL A 386 6.37 -4.89 19.69
N GLN A 387 6.17 -5.48 18.51
CA GLN A 387 7.15 -5.52 17.43
C GLN A 387 7.31 -4.17 16.72
N GLY A 388 6.23 -3.39 16.58
CA GLY A 388 6.27 -2.09 15.89
C GLY A 388 7.34 -1.14 16.48
N PRO A 389 7.25 -0.74 17.75
CA PRO A 389 8.25 0.14 18.36
C PRO A 389 9.64 -0.48 18.51
N THR A 390 9.74 -1.81 18.61
CA THR A 390 11.03 -2.51 18.81
C THR A 390 11.80 -2.71 17.50
N LEU A 391 11.13 -2.70 16.35
CA LEU A 391 11.76 -2.84 15.02
C LEU A 391 12.79 -1.75 14.73
N PRO A 392 12.49 -0.44 14.85
CA PRO A 392 13.46 0.62 14.65
C PRO A 392 14.64 0.57 15.63
N TRP A 393 14.40 0.08 16.84
CA TRP A 393 15.46 -0.13 17.83
C TRP A 393 16.38 -1.28 17.41
N LEU A 394 15.83 -2.43 17.02
CA LEU A 394 16.59 -3.59 16.58
C LEU A 394 17.44 -3.29 15.32
N ALA A 395 16.86 -2.60 14.33
CA ALA A 395 17.57 -2.21 13.12
C ALA A 395 18.81 -1.32 13.43
N ARG A 396 18.71 -0.43 14.43
CA ARG A 396 19.84 0.40 14.89
C ARG A 396 20.91 -0.42 15.62
N VAL A 397 20.50 -1.34 16.49
CA VAL A 397 21.40 -2.25 17.22
C VAL A 397 22.20 -3.12 16.25
N LEU A 398 21.54 -3.65 15.22
CA LEU A 398 22.15 -4.48 14.18
C LEU A 398 22.98 -3.68 13.15
N ARG A 399 23.05 -2.35 13.29
CA ARG A 399 23.81 -1.42 12.43
C ARG A 399 23.44 -1.49 10.94
N LEU A 400 22.20 -1.86 10.62
CA LEU A 400 21.74 -2.03 9.23
C LEU A 400 21.43 -0.70 8.51
N GLY A 401 21.44 0.43 9.22
CA GLY A 401 21.15 1.76 8.68
C GLY A 401 22.34 2.71 8.49
N LYS A 402 23.55 2.17 8.29
CA LYS A 402 24.80 2.96 8.10
C LYS A 402 25.33 2.97 6.67
N GLY A 403 24.49 2.62 5.69
CA GLY A 403 24.88 2.67 4.28
C GLY A 403 24.86 4.12 3.77
N ASP A 404 26.00 4.58 3.27
CA ASP A 404 26.23 5.87 2.58
C ASP A 404 25.57 5.92 1.18
N GLU A 405 24.45 5.21 1.01
CA GLU A 405 23.68 5.25 -0.23
C GLU A 405 22.89 6.55 -0.24
N ALA A 406 23.28 7.47 -1.12
CA ALA A 406 22.50 8.66 -1.45
C ALA A 406 21.03 8.23 -1.58
N ALA A 407 20.18 8.79 -0.71
CA ALA A 407 18.75 8.52 -0.68
C ALA A 407 18.23 8.49 -2.12
N ASP A 408 17.56 7.39 -2.48
CA ASP A 408 17.03 7.12 -3.81
C ASP A 408 16.53 8.44 -4.40
N LEU A 409 17.15 8.92 -5.49
CA LEU A 409 16.63 9.99 -6.34
C LEU A 409 15.39 9.43 -7.06
N GLY A 410 14.42 8.96 -6.27
CA GLY A 410 13.09 8.66 -6.73
C GLY A 410 12.58 9.95 -7.34
N ILE A 411 12.10 9.84 -8.57
CA ILE A 411 11.23 10.85 -9.16
C ILE A 411 9.92 10.76 -8.35
N GLU A 412 9.95 11.21 -7.09
CA GLU A 412 8.75 11.56 -6.36
C GLU A 412 8.09 12.64 -7.21
N SER A 413 6.79 12.53 -7.44
CA SER A 413 5.97 13.56 -8.08
C SER A 413 5.84 14.80 -7.19
N ALA A 414 6.30 14.72 -5.94
CA ALA A 414 6.14 15.73 -4.90
C ALA A 414 7.47 16.24 -4.26
N PRO A 415 8.60 16.45 -4.98
CA PRO A 415 9.74 17.16 -4.38
C PRO A 415 9.36 18.63 -4.19
N LEU A 416 8.47 19.14 -5.05
CA LEU A 416 8.08 20.54 -5.14
C LEU A 416 7.24 21.01 -3.94
N GLU A 417 6.37 20.18 -3.37
CA GLU A 417 5.65 20.53 -2.14
C GLU A 417 6.57 20.59 -0.91
N ARG A 418 7.54 19.67 -0.80
CA ARG A 418 8.55 19.72 0.28
C ARG A 418 9.54 20.87 0.09
N LEU A 419 9.90 21.17 -1.17
CA LEU A 419 10.81 22.25 -1.55
C LEU A 419 10.12 23.63 -1.63
N ARG A 420 8.79 23.69 -1.47
CA ARG A 420 7.98 24.91 -1.63
C ARG A 420 8.29 25.63 -2.96
N GLY A 421 8.38 24.82 -4.02
CA GLY A 421 8.69 25.25 -5.37
C GLY A 421 7.47 25.13 -6.27
N HIS A 422 7.13 26.20 -6.97
CA HIS A 422 6.10 26.22 -8.00
C HIS A 422 6.72 26.08 -9.38
N LEU A 423 6.09 25.27 -10.24
CA LEU A 423 6.38 25.22 -11.67
C LEU A 423 5.40 26.11 -12.42
N LEU A 424 5.91 27.07 -13.17
CA LEU A 424 5.16 27.91 -14.09
C LEU A 424 5.51 27.47 -15.51
N SER A 425 4.53 26.99 -16.28
CA SER A 425 4.69 26.85 -17.74
C SER A 425 4.20 28.12 -18.42
N VAL A 426 5.04 28.73 -19.26
CA VAL A 426 4.71 29.94 -20.00
C VAL A 426 5.03 29.72 -21.48
N THR A 427 3.98 29.64 -22.29
CA THR A 427 4.10 29.65 -23.76
C THR A 427 4.29 31.09 -24.24
N ILE A 428 5.21 31.32 -25.17
CA ILE A 428 5.42 32.64 -25.80
C ILE A 428 4.51 32.76 -27.03
N PRO A 429 3.38 33.50 -26.96
CA PRO A 429 2.49 33.68 -28.11
C PRO A 429 3.14 34.52 -29.21
N GLU A 430 2.64 34.42 -30.44
CA GLU A 430 3.22 35.11 -31.61
C GLU A 430 3.26 36.64 -31.46
N GLY A 431 2.32 37.23 -30.71
CA GLY A 431 2.27 38.67 -30.41
C GLY A 431 3.16 39.12 -29.25
N SER A 432 3.88 38.21 -28.59
CA SER A 432 4.72 38.53 -27.43
C SER A 432 5.98 39.30 -27.83
N ARG A 433 6.29 40.36 -27.07
CA ARG A 433 7.55 41.10 -27.18
C ARG A 433 8.71 40.43 -26.44
N MET A 434 8.48 39.24 -25.88
CA MET A 434 9.51 38.41 -25.25
C MET A 434 10.47 37.79 -26.29
N HIS A 435 10.12 37.81 -27.57
CA HIS A 435 10.99 37.37 -28.65
C HIS A 435 12.29 38.19 -28.70
N GLY A 436 13.44 37.51 -28.74
CA GLY A 436 14.76 38.12 -28.79
C GLY A 436 15.29 38.63 -27.44
N VAL A 437 14.52 38.44 -26.35
CA VAL A 437 14.99 38.65 -24.98
C VAL A 437 15.82 37.43 -24.57
N GLU A 438 16.99 37.65 -23.96
CA GLU A 438 17.78 36.56 -23.39
C GLU A 438 17.27 36.16 -22.00
N VAL A 439 17.53 34.92 -21.58
CA VAL A 439 17.09 34.43 -20.26
C VAL A 439 17.60 35.33 -19.12
N ASN A 440 18.83 35.83 -19.19
CA ASN A 440 19.37 36.77 -18.20
C ASN A 440 18.67 38.14 -18.23
N GLU A 441 18.19 38.57 -19.40
CA GLU A 441 17.48 39.84 -19.57
C GLU A 441 16.06 39.81 -18.98
N LEU A 442 15.49 38.63 -18.72
CA LEU A 442 14.22 38.50 -17.99
C LEU A 442 14.30 39.13 -16.60
N ARG A 443 15.49 39.10 -15.96
CA ARG A 443 15.73 39.59 -14.59
C ARG A 443 14.68 39.06 -13.61
N LEU A 444 14.55 37.74 -13.58
CA LEU A 444 13.67 37.06 -12.64
C LEU A 444 14.10 37.31 -11.19
N PRO A 445 13.17 37.36 -10.22
CA PRO A 445 13.51 37.55 -8.82
C PRO A 445 14.38 36.39 -8.30
N THR A 446 15.31 36.69 -7.39
CA THR A 446 16.14 35.70 -6.71
C THR A 446 15.26 34.66 -6.01
N GLY A 447 15.43 33.39 -6.35
CA GLY A 447 14.50 32.31 -5.97
C GLY A 447 13.59 31.84 -7.10
N SER A 448 13.77 32.37 -8.33
CA SER A 448 13.15 31.85 -9.54
C SER A 448 14.14 31.75 -10.71
N ALA A 449 13.97 30.74 -11.55
CA ALA A 449 14.84 30.50 -12.70
C ALA A 449 14.10 29.78 -13.83
N VAL A 450 14.44 30.10 -15.08
CA VAL A 450 14.05 29.31 -16.24
C VAL A 450 14.91 28.05 -16.26
N THR A 451 14.30 26.88 -16.09
CA THR A 451 15.03 25.61 -16.00
C THR A 451 15.09 24.86 -17.32
N LEU A 452 14.08 25.05 -18.17
CA LEU A 452 13.94 24.31 -19.43
C LEU A 452 13.16 25.13 -20.45
N ILE A 453 13.56 25.02 -21.72
CA ILE A 453 12.83 25.58 -22.87
C ILE A 453 12.48 24.42 -23.80
N VAL A 454 11.22 24.35 -24.21
CA VAL A 454 10.75 23.46 -25.28
C VAL A 454 10.61 24.27 -26.55
N ARG A 455 11.33 23.87 -27.59
CA ARG A 455 11.32 24.49 -28.92
C ARG A 455 11.23 23.39 -29.97
N ASP A 456 10.25 23.51 -30.87
CA ASP A 456 10.02 22.56 -31.96
C ASP A 456 9.94 21.09 -31.48
N GLY A 457 9.32 20.88 -30.30
CA GLY A 457 9.19 19.55 -29.68
C GLY A 457 10.45 19.01 -28.98
N THR A 458 11.56 19.78 -28.96
CA THR A 458 12.80 19.41 -28.27
C THR A 458 13.00 20.24 -27.01
N SER A 459 13.37 19.58 -25.91
CA SER A 459 13.66 20.22 -24.62
C SER A 459 15.16 20.39 -24.40
N PHE A 460 15.57 21.56 -23.91
CA PHE A 460 16.95 21.84 -23.55
C PHE A 460 17.06 22.79 -22.36
N VAL A 461 18.19 22.72 -21.64
CA VAL A 461 18.49 23.64 -20.53
C VAL A 461 19.07 24.93 -21.13
N PRO A 462 18.45 26.09 -20.91
CA PRO A 462 18.92 27.33 -21.50
C PRO A 462 20.18 27.87 -20.83
N LEU A 463 21.04 28.50 -21.62
CA LEU A 463 22.13 29.33 -21.11
C LEU A 463 21.60 30.73 -20.77
N PRO A 464 22.29 31.51 -19.91
CA PRO A 464 21.89 32.89 -19.62
C PRO A 464 21.74 33.77 -20.88
N THR A 465 22.51 33.46 -21.93
CA THR A 465 22.50 34.14 -23.24
C THR A 465 21.53 33.54 -24.26
N THR A 466 20.76 32.50 -23.88
CA THR A 466 19.79 31.90 -24.79
C THR A 466 18.66 32.89 -25.06
N GLY A 467 18.52 33.27 -26.33
CA GLY A 467 17.42 34.10 -26.82
C GLY A 467 16.10 33.32 -26.94
N LEU A 468 15.03 33.95 -26.47
CA LEU A 468 13.67 33.42 -26.50
C LEU A 468 13.02 33.61 -27.88
N ARG A 469 12.33 32.58 -28.38
CA ARG A 469 11.63 32.58 -29.67
C ARG A 469 10.12 32.53 -29.49
N ARG A 470 9.39 32.96 -30.53
CA ARG A 470 7.93 32.78 -30.57
C ARG A 470 7.64 31.29 -30.67
N GLY A 471 6.62 30.82 -29.94
CA GLY A 471 6.29 29.40 -29.85
C GLY A 471 7.14 28.60 -28.86
N ASP A 472 8.16 29.21 -28.23
CA ASP A 472 8.86 28.54 -27.12
C ASP A 472 7.92 28.35 -25.93
N GLU A 473 8.03 27.20 -25.26
CA GLU A 473 7.40 26.94 -23.97
C GLU A 473 8.48 26.94 -22.88
N LEU A 474 8.34 27.82 -21.89
CA LEU A 474 9.29 28.01 -20.81
C LEU A 474 8.80 27.31 -19.55
N LEU A 475 9.67 26.49 -18.96
CA LEU A 475 9.47 25.98 -17.61
C LEU A 475 10.26 26.83 -16.62
N VAL A 476 9.55 27.49 -15.71
CA VAL A 476 10.15 28.34 -14.67
C VAL A 476 9.86 27.74 -13.31
N VAL A 477 10.91 27.52 -12.51
CA VAL A 477 10.79 27.14 -11.10
C VAL A 477 10.85 28.41 -10.27
N ALA A 478 9.91 28.61 -9.35
CA ALA A 478 9.90 29.73 -8.41
C ALA A 478 9.57 29.26 -6.99
N THR A 479 10.27 29.74 -5.97
CA THR A 479 9.90 29.45 -4.56
C THR A 479 8.61 30.19 -4.17
N ASP A 480 7.81 29.64 -3.25
CA ASP A 480 6.58 30.23 -2.71
C ASP A 480 6.59 31.78 -2.57
N PRO A 481 7.56 32.42 -1.89
CA PRO A 481 7.53 33.87 -1.64
C PRO A 481 7.69 34.74 -2.90
N VAL A 482 8.21 34.18 -4.00
CA VAL A 482 8.51 34.96 -5.23
C VAL A 482 7.69 34.52 -6.44
N ARG A 483 6.77 33.55 -6.28
CA ARG A 483 5.91 33.05 -7.35
C ARG A 483 5.19 34.19 -8.07
N ASP A 484 4.43 35.00 -7.31
CA ASP A 484 3.60 36.07 -7.89
C ASP A 484 4.47 37.16 -8.53
N ALA A 485 5.64 37.44 -7.95
CA ALA A 485 6.60 38.38 -8.51
C ALA A 485 7.23 37.86 -9.81
N ALA A 486 7.54 36.57 -9.89
CA ALA A 486 8.06 35.92 -11.10
C ALA A 486 7.01 35.91 -12.22
N GLU A 487 5.75 35.58 -11.90
CA GLU A 487 4.65 35.61 -12.85
C GLU A 487 4.39 37.03 -13.38
N ALA A 488 4.30 38.02 -12.48
CA ALA A 488 4.13 39.42 -12.85
C ALA A 488 5.28 39.92 -13.75
N ARG A 489 6.51 39.49 -13.45
CA ARG A 489 7.69 39.85 -14.26
C ARG A 489 7.64 39.23 -15.66
N LEU A 490 7.29 37.95 -15.78
CA LEU A 490 7.16 37.28 -17.08
C LEU A 490 6.06 37.94 -17.93
N ARG A 491 4.93 38.30 -17.33
CA ARG A 491 3.85 39.07 -18.00
C ARG A 491 4.34 40.45 -18.45
N ALA A 492 5.04 41.18 -17.58
CA ALA A 492 5.58 42.50 -17.92
C ALA A 492 6.56 42.44 -19.11
N VAL A 493 7.43 41.42 -19.16
CA VAL A 493 8.35 41.20 -20.29
C VAL A 493 7.61 40.72 -21.55
N GLY A 494 6.55 39.93 -21.41
CA GLY A 494 5.68 39.56 -22.53
C GLY A 494 5.08 40.75 -23.26
N HIS A 495 4.66 41.78 -22.50
CA HIS A 495 4.11 43.02 -23.06
C HIS A 495 5.16 44.06 -23.46
N GLY A 496 6.23 44.20 -22.67
CA GLY A 496 7.21 45.29 -22.79
C GLY A 496 8.55 44.92 -23.43
N GLY A 497 8.81 43.64 -23.68
CA GLY A 497 10.10 43.12 -24.17
C GLY A 497 11.28 43.55 -23.29
N LYS A 498 12.43 43.83 -23.91
CA LYS A 498 13.66 44.28 -23.21
C LYS A 498 13.45 45.55 -22.37
N LEU A 499 12.45 46.36 -22.71
CA LEU A 499 12.14 47.65 -22.06
C LEU A 499 11.06 47.56 -20.97
N ALA A 500 10.62 46.36 -20.59
CA ALA A 500 9.55 46.17 -19.61
C ALA A 500 9.82 46.86 -18.25
N GLY A 501 11.09 47.02 -17.86
CA GLY A 501 11.45 47.76 -16.65
C GLY A 501 11.23 49.28 -16.76
N TRP A 502 11.27 49.84 -17.96
CA TRP A 502 11.08 51.28 -18.23
C TRP A 502 9.62 51.64 -18.52
N LEU A 503 8.85 50.72 -19.07
CA LEU A 503 7.45 50.94 -19.44
C LEU A 503 6.46 50.90 -18.26
N GLY A 504 6.93 50.73 -17.03
CA GLY A 504 6.08 50.71 -15.83
C GLY A 504 5.12 49.52 -15.74
N THR A 505 5.27 48.50 -16.60
CA THR A 505 4.35 47.34 -16.68
C THR A 505 4.57 46.30 -15.58
N GLY A 506 5.60 46.45 -14.75
CA GLY A 506 5.76 45.67 -13.52
C GLY A 506 4.95 46.31 -12.40
N GLY A 507 3.97 45.59 -11.83
CA GLY A 507 3.00 46.02 -10.81
C GLY A 507 3.56 46.56 -9.49
N THR A 508 4.43 47.57 -9.56
CA THR A 508 5.07 48.26 -8.44
C THR A 508 4.36 49.56 -8.06
N GLU A 509 3.31 49.96 -8.77
CA GLU A 509 2.46 51.09 -8.36
C GLU A 509 1.58 50.79 -7.14
N SER A 510 1.32 49.53 -6.80
CA SER A 510 0.54 49.17 -5.60
C SER A 510 1.31 49.39 -4.29
N ALA A 511 2.64 49.23 -4.27
CA ALA A 511 3.42 49.30 -3.03
C ALA A 511 3.75 50.73 -2.56
N ARG A 512 3.66 51.75 -3.44
CA ARG A 512 3.99 53.13 -3.07
C ARG A 512 2.82 53.93 -2.49
N ARG A 513 1.58 53.45 -2.58
CA ARG A 513 0.40 54.18 -2.11
C ARG A 513 0.05 53.95 -0.62
N ASN A 514 0.68 52.98 0.04
CA ASN A 514 0.48 52.67 1.47
C ASN A 514 1.57 53.25 2.41
N ARG A 515 2.36 54.22 1.94
CA ARG A 515 3.33 54.96 2.77
C ARG A 515 3.22 56.48 2.61
N ARG A 516 1.99 56.99 2.52
CA ARG A 516 1.70 58.39 2.82
C ARG A 516 0.47 58.50 3.69
#